data_AF-A0A924W4W5-F1
#
_entry.id   AF-A0A924W4W5-F1
#
_cell.length_a   1.000
_cell.length_b   1.000
_cell.length_c   1.000
_cell.angle_alpha   90.00
_cell.angle_beta   90.00
_cell.angle_gamma   90.00
#
_symmetry.space_group_name_H-M   'P 1'
#
loop_
_entity.id
_entity.type
_entity.pdbx_description
1 polymer ?
#
loop_
_entity_poly.entity_id
_entity_poly.type
_entity_poly.pdbx_seq_one_letter_code
_entity_poly.pdbx_strand_id
1 'polypeptide(L)'
;MNRSLSLTVLGLACAAPKASAFEFQCRFIERVGNVDVVLPGNFIEVSDGLARRIRIQFGVFDDATGPAPAGGFVGWNVGSLCVDGCMGRPVPPPGNSDESIVGRIAPFTFAPGGPSGPFECESDIDATLGTQSPPWQCGPDGNPFPQPGPVVRGINTFVSVLEFTIDPAAGSIPYEVVATGNLIAASQWIVVGNATPPDCSDPANPIPGSVTYAPLITVPQAFECELFVNCPAPGAAVMLALGGMTVVRRRRR
;
A
#
# COMPACT_ATOMS: atom_id res chain seq x y z
N MET A 1 -20.41 -68.90 7.13
CA MET A 1 -19.95 -67.73 7.93
C MET A 1 -19.76 -66.56 6.97
N ASN A 2 -20.77 -65.71 6.83
CA ASN A 2 -20.76 -64.59 5.88
C ASN A 2 -20.09 -63.38 6.55
N ARG A 3 -18.96 -62.94 6.01
CA ARG A 3 -18.26 -61.73 6.45
C ARG A 3 -18.80 -60.53 5.68
N SER A 4 -19.61 -59.72 6.35
CA SER A 4 -20.00 -58.40 5.87
C SER A 4 -18.78 -57.46 5.90
N LEU A 5 -18.39 -56.96 4.73
CA LEU A 5 -17.41 -55.88 4.56
C LEU A 5 -18.14 -54.55 4.70
N SER A 6 -17.97 -53.88 5.84
CA SER A 6 -18.42 -52.50 6.04
C SER A 6 -17.42 -51.55 5.38
N LEU A 7 -17.87 -50.87 4.33
CA LEU A 7 -17.10 -49.85 3.61
C LEU A 7 -17.25 -48.52 4.36
N THR A 8 -16.22 -48.11 5.10
CA THR A 8 -16.19 -46.81 5.78
C THR A 8 -15.77 -45.73 4.79
N VAL A 9 -16.71 -44.87 4.38
CA VAL A 9 -16.44 -43.69 3.55
C VAL A 9 -15.91 -42.57 4.46
N LEU A 10 -14.61 -42.28 4.40
CA LEU A 10 -14.06 -41.05 4.98
C LEU A 10 -14.51 -39.87 4.13
N GLY A 11 -15.44 -39.07 4.65
CA GLY A 11 -15.78 -37.77 4.06
C GLY A 11 -14.68 -36.75 4.35
N LEU A 12 -13.86 -36.43 3.36
CA LEU A 12 -13.04 -35.22 3.38
C LEU A 12 -14.00 -34.02 3.28
N ALA A 13 -14.34 -33.41 4.40
CA ALA A 13 -14.98 -32.10 4.42
C ALA A 13 -13.92 -31.06 4.03
N CYS A 14 -13.80 -30.78 2.73
CA CYS A 14 -13.04 -29.63 2.25
C CYS A 14 -13.73 -28.37 2.81
N ALA A 15 -13.09 -27.70 3.77
CA ALA A 15 -13.48 -26.35 4.14
C ALA A 15 -13.31 -25.48 2.90
N ALA A 16 -14.42 -25.15 2.24
CA ALA A 16 -14.40 -24.18 1.16
C ALA A 16 -13.84 -22.87 1.76
N PRO A 17 -12.78 -22.27 1.18
CA PRO A 17 -12.36 -20.96 1.61
C PRO A 17 -13.57 -20.03 1.51
N LYS A 18 -13.84 -19.26 2.57
CA LYS A 18 -14.84 -18.21 2.50
C LYS A 18 -14.41 -17.29 1.35
N ALA A 19 -15.13 -17.33 0.24
CA ALA A 19 -14.94 -16.36 -0.80
C ALA A 19 -15.22 -14.98 -0.19
N SER A 20 -14.17 -14.16 -0.09
CA SER A 20 -14.34 -12.71 0.00
C SER A 20 -15.01 -12.26 -1.29
N ALA A 21 -15.83 -11.21 -1.27
CA ALA A 21 -16.48 -10.67 -2.49
C ALA A 21 -15.61 -9.64 -3.21
N PHE A 22 -14.37 -9.50 -2.77
CA PHE A 22 -13.39 -8.54 -3.22
C PHE A 22 -12.01 -8.93 -2.69
N GLU A 23 -10.97 -8.42 -3.34
CA GLU A 23 -9.59 -8.57 -2.88
C GLU A 23 -8.93 -7.21 -2.63
N PHE A 24 -8.05 -7.18 -1.63
CA PHE A 24 -7.10 -6.09 -1.51
C PHE A 24 -5.88 -6.41 -2.36
N GLN A 25 -5.39 -5.41 -3.08
CA GLN A 25 -4.10 -5.50 -3.75
C GLN A 25 -3.15 -4.44 -3.18
N CYS A 26 -1.88 -4.81 -3.08
CA CYS A 26 -0.78 -3.92 -2.73
C CYS A 26 0.25 -3.92 -3.86
N ARG A 27 0.89 -2.76 -4.09
CA ARG A 27 2.06 -2.66 -4.94
C ARG A 27 2.98 -1.53 -4.51
N PHE A 28 4.23 -1.60 -4.94
CA PHE A 28 5.19 -0.51 -4.81
C PHE A 28 5.31 0.28 -6.12
N ILE A 29 5.56 1.58 -5.96
CA ILE A 29 5.87 2.48 -7.07
C ILE A 29 7.11 3.31 -6.73
N GLU A 30 7.85 3.72 -7.75
CA GLU A 30 8.92 4.71 -7.62
C GLU A 30 8.40 6.10 -8.02
N ARG A 31 8.72 7.11 -7.22
CA ARG A 31 8.46 8.52 -7.51
C ARG A 31 9.69 9.14 -8.18
N VAL A 32 9.66 9.21 -9.51
CA VAL A 32 10.71 9.88 -10.31
C VAL A 32 10.29 11.33 -10.57
N GLY A 33 10.87 12.25 -9.79
CA GLY A 33 10.45 13.66 -9.80
C GLY A 33 8.98 13.81 -9.41
N ASN A 34 8.14 14.12 -10.40
CA ASN A 34 6.70 14.28 -10.22
C ASN A 34 5.84 13.15 -10.83
N VAL A 35 6.47 12.08 -11.29
CA VAL A 35 5.80 10.95 -11.94
C VAL A 35 5.89 9.72 -11.05
N ASP A 36 4.79 8.98 -10.96
CA ASP A 36 4.70 7.70 -10.28
C ASP A 36 4.89 6.58 -11.32
N VAL A 37 5.91 5.75 -11.13
CA VAL A 37 6.26 4.63 -12.00
C VAL A 37 6.00 3.33 -11.26
N VAL A 38 5.19 2.44 -11.83
CA VAL A 38 4.89 1.14 -11.22
C VAL A 38 6.11 0.24 -11.28
N LEU A 39 6.47 -0.38 -10.16
CA LEU A 39 7.57 -1.35 -10.10
C LEU A 39 7.04 -2.75 -10.45
N PRO A 40 7.39 -3.31 -11.62
CA PRO A 40 6.88 -4.62 -12.03
C PRO A 40 7.34 -5.70 -11.05
N GLY A 41 6.39 -6.49 -10.55
CA GLY A 41 6.69 -7.55 -9.58
C GLY A 41 7.26 -7.04 -8.25
N ASN A 42 7.03 -5.77 -7.90
CA ASN A 42 7.61 -5.11 -6.74
C ASN A 42 9.14 -5.32 -6.69
N PHE A 43 9.80 -5.09 -7.81
CA PHE A 43 11.24 -5.22 -7.96
C PHE A 43 11.85 -3.87 -8.37
N ILE A 44 12.98 -3.51 -7.78
CA ILE A 44 13.74 -2.32 -8.19
C ILE A 44 15.25 -2.64 -8.30
N GLU A 45 15.85 -2.18 -9.39
CA GLU A 45 17.30 -2.23 -9.61
C GLU A 45 17.93 -0.92 -9.15
N VAL A 46 18.87 -1.00 -8.20
CA VAL A 46 19.55 0.17 -7.61
C VAL A 46 21.06 0.14 -7.88
N SER A 47 21.44 -0.38 -9.05
CA SER A 47 22.82 -0.52 -9.52
C SER A 47 23.61 0.79 -9.64
N ASP A 48 22.92 1.92 -9.73
CA ASP A 48 23.52 3.25 -9.82
C ASP A 48 23.86 3.84 -8.43
N GLY A 49 23.47 3.17 -7.34
CA GLY A 49 23.69 3.64 -5.97
C GLY A 49 22.99 4.95 -5.67
N LEU A 50 21.92 5.28 -6.41
CA LEU A 50 21.15 6.49 -6.18
C LEU A 50 19.97 6.21 -5.26
N ALA A 51 19.73 7.11 -4.31
CA ALA A 51 18.54 7.08 -3.48
C ALA A 51 17.25 7.08 -4.32
N ARG A 52 16.27 6.28 -3.91
CA ARG A 52 14.96 6.15 -4.58
C ARG A 52 13.85 6.54 -3.63
N ARG A 53 12.86 7.28 -4.16
CA ARG A 53 11.61 7.59 -3.43
C ARG A 53 10.59 6.53 -3.78
N ILE A 54 10.17 5.76 -2.80
CA ILE A 54 9.22 4.66 -2.96
C ILE A 54 7.91 5.03 -2.30
N ARG A 55 6.79 4.65 -2.93
CA ARG A 55 5.48 4.71 -2.30
C ARG A 55 4.81 3.35 -2.30
N ILE A 56 4.09 3.09 -1.23
CA ILE A 56 3.21 1.93 -1.10
C ILE A 56 1.82 2.35 -1.55
N GLN A 57 1.23 1.59 -2.47
CA GLN A 57 -0.13 1.79 -2.90
C GLN A 57 -1.02 0.60 -2.55
N PHE A 58 -2.25 0.91 -2.17
CA PHE A 58 -3.29 -0.08 -1.91
C PHE A 58 -4.52 0.19 -2.76
N GLY A 59 -5.30 -0.84 -3.02
CA GLY A 59 -6.61 -0.75 -3.64
C GLY A 59 -7.48 -1.93 -3.25
N VAL A 60 -8.79 -1.76 -3.46
CA VAL A 60 -9.79 -2.82 -3.31
C VAL A 60 -10.43 -3.07 -4.67
N PHE A 61 -10.42 -4.33 -5.09
CA PHE A 61 -10.77 -4.74 -6.45
C PHE A 61 -11.93 -5.72 -6.43
N ASP A 62 -12.75 -5.66 -7.47
CA ASP A 62 -13.75 -6.69 -7.75
C ASP A 62 -13.06 -8.05 -7.86
N ASP A 63 -13.74 -9.10 -7.41
CA ASP A 63 -13.25 -10.47 -7.59
C ASP A 63 -14.29 -11.34 -8.32
N ALA A 64 -13.96 -12.64 -8.47
CA ALA A 64 -14.83 -13.57 -9.18
C ALA A 64 -16.20 -13.78 -8.52
N THR A 65 -16.37 -13.39 -7.26
CA THR A 65 -17.57 -13.66 -6.46
C THR A 65 -18.38 -12.41 -6.15
N GLY A 66 -17.83 -11.21 -6.34
CA GLY A 66 -18.59 -9.97 -6.22
C GLY A 66 -17.80 -8.70 -6.54
N PRO A 67 -18.49 -7.54 -6.48
CA PRO A 67 -17.86 -6.24 -6.62
C PRO A 67 -17.17 -5.80 -5.33
N ALA A 68 -16.16 -4.95 -5.48
CA ALA A 68 -15.52 -4.22 -4.41
C ALA A 68 -16.55 -3.42 -3.57
N PRO A 69 -16.32 -3.25 -2.27
CA PRO A 69 -17.14 -2.41 -1.40
C PRO A 69 -17.24 -0.98 -1.94
N ALA A 70 -18.47 -0.46 -2.03
CA ALA A 70 -18.75 0.86 -2.63
C ALA A 70 -18.12 2.04 -1.87
N GLY A 71 -17.70 1.84 -0.62
CA GLY A 71 -16.97 2.85 0.15
C GLY A 71 -15.46 2.90 -0.11
N GLY A 72 -14.90 1.90 -0.80
CA GLY A 72 -13.50 1.87 -1.22
C GLY A 72 -12.49 1.61 -0.10
N PHE A 73 -11.21 1.87 -0.38
CA PHE A 73 -10.11 1.73 0.56
C PHE A 73 -10.15 2.84 1.62
N VAL A 74 -10.06 2.44 2.89
CA VAL A 74 -10.10 3.35 4.06
C VAL A 74 -8.74 3.49 4.71
N GLY A 75 -7.94 2.44 4.79
CA GLY A 75 -6.65 2.58 5.44
C GLY A 75 -5.87 1.31 5.67
N TRP A 76 -4.66 1.54 6.15
CA TRP A 76 -3.72 0.56 6.65
C TRP A 76 -3.47 0.85 8.13
N ASN A 77 -3.75 -0.10 9.02
CA ASN A 77 -3.53 0.06 10.46
C ASN A 77 -2.74 -1.12 11.05
N VAL A 78 -2.24 -0.90 12.27
CA VAL A 78 -1.33 -1.84 12.95
C VAL A 78 -0.20 -2.26 12.00
N GLY A 79 0.28 -1.27 11.24
CA GLY A 79 1.16 -1.50 10.12
C GLY A 79 2.60 -1.64 10.55
N SER A 80 3.37 -2.41 9.77
CA SER A 80 4.81 -2.50 9.92
C SER A 80 5.49 -2.30 8.57
N LEU A 81 6.63 -1.62 8.55
CA LEU A 81 7.53 -1.52 7.41
C LEU A 81 8.94 -1.89 7.85
N CYS A 82 9.46 -2.98 7.31
CA CYS A 82 10.73 -3.56 7.76
C CYS A 82 11.66 -3.78 6.57
N VAL A 83 12.92 -3.38 6.71
CA VAL A 83 14.03 -3.86 5.89
C VAL A 83 14.40 -5.24 6.45
N ASP A 84 14.66 -6.22 5.58
CA ASP A 84 14.68 -7.65 5.92
C ASP A 84 15.28 -7.97 7.30
N GLY A 85 14.59 -8.81 8.08
CA GLY A 85 14.85 -9.04 9.49
C GLY A 85 13.63 -9.32 10.37
N CYS A 86 12.41 -9.01 9.92
CA CYS A 86 11.21 -9.31 10.69
C CYS A 86 10.41 -10.43 10.00
N MET A 87 10.22 -11.56 10.71
CA MET A 87 9.69 -12.88 10.27
C MET A 87 10.73 -14.01 10.04
N GLY A 88 11.93 -13.90 10.62
CA GLY A 88 12.84 -15.06 10.78
C GLY A 88 13.89 -15.27 9.69
N ARG A 89 14.13 -14.27 8.83
CA ARG A 89 15.27 -14.22 7.91
C ARG A 89 16.45 -13.46 8.53
N PRO A 90 17.70 -13.72 8.09
CA PRO A 90 18.86 -12.97 8.58
C PRO A 90 18.74 -11.50 8.20
N VAL A 91 18.81 -10.61 9.21
CA VAL A 91 18.94 -9.16 9.02
C VAL A 91 20.17 -8.88 8.15
N PRO A 92 20.11 -8.01 7.12
CA PRO A 92 21.30 -7.61 6.39
C PRO A 92 22.30 -6.96 7.36
N PRO A 93 23.60 -7.03 7.06
CA PRO A 93 24.60 -6.44 7.94
C PRO A 93 24.32 -4.93 8.14
N PRO A 94 24.57 -4.38 9.34
CA PRO A 94 24.42 -2.95 9.59
C PRO A 94 25.17 -2.12 8.53
N GLY A 95 24.51 -1.09 7.99
CA GLY A 95 25.06 -0.24 6.94
C GLY A 95 24.90 -0.78 5.51
N ASN A 96 24.00 -1.74 5.27
CA ASN A 96 23.65 -2.17 3.91
C ASN A 96 22.93 -1.06 3.12
N SER A 97 22.06 -0.32 3.79
CA SER A 97 21.22 0.73 3.21
C SER A 97 20.77 1.69 4.30
N ASP A 98 20.54 2.94 3.92
CA ASP A 98 19.94 3.97 4.77
C ASP A 98 18.50 4.21 4.33
N GLU A 99 17.57 3.53 4.97
CA GLU A 99 16.15 3.71 4.76
C GLU A 99 15.58 4.83 5.63
N SER A 100 14.71 5.67 5.08
CA SER A 100 14.03 6.71 5.85
C SER A 100 12.57 6.86 5.44
N ILE A 101 11.67 6.98 6.40
CA ILE A 101 10.27 7.29 6.13
C ILE A 101 10.11 8.78 5.90
N VAL A 102 9.49 9.15 4.78
CA VAL A 102 9.12 10.54 4.47
C VAL A 102 7.83 10.87 5.19
N GLY A 103 6.86 9.94 5.16
CA GLY A 103 5.64 10.01 5.94
C GLY A 103 4.43 9.47 5.20
N ARG A 104 3.28 9.58 5.87
CA ARG A 104 1.97 9.22 5.32
C ARG A 104 1.53 10.24 4.27
N ILE A 105 0.83 9.77 3.25
CA ILE A 105 0.38 10.59 2.12
C ILE A 105 -1.07 11.00 2.36
N ALA A 106 -1.35 12.30 2.18
CA ALA A 106 -2.72 12.81 2.31
C ALA A 106 -3.67 12.08 1.34
N PRO A 107 -4.89 11.70 1.79
CA PRO A 107 -5.51 12.08 3.05
C PRO A 107 -5.32 11.08 4.21
N PHE A 108 -4.45 10.07 4.06
CA PHE A 108 -4.24 8.97 5.03
C PHE A 108 -3.39 9.39 6.24
N THR A 109 -3.68 10.56 6.80
CA THR A 109 -2.91 11.20 7.87
C THR A 109 -3.76 11.39 9.13
N PHE A 110 -4.81 10.59 9.32
CA PHE A 110 -5.78 10.80 10.39
C PHE A 110 -5.19 10.63 11.79
N ALA A 111 -4.47 9.53 12.05
CA ALA A 111 -3.84 9.32 13.36
C ALA A 111 -2.79 10.42 13.63
N PRO A 112 -2.71 10.98 14.86
CA PRO A 112 -1.68 11.96 15.20
C PRO A 112 -0.30 11.31 15.31
N GLY A 113 0.76 12.09 15.03
CA GLY A 113 2.11 11.53 14.88
C GLY A 113 2.23 10.72 13.59
N GLY A 114 3.44 10.43 13.14
CA GLY A 114 3.63 9.63 11.94
C GLY A 114 5.03 9.08 11.89
N PRO A 115 5.21 7.93 11.25
CA PRO A 115 6.53 7.39 11.05
C PRO A 115 7.36 8.40 10.26
N SER A 116 8.57 8.69 10.72
CA SER A 116 9.49 9.61 10.04
C SER A 116 10.93 9.34 10.46
N GLY A 117 11.86 9.55 9.54
CA GLY A 117 13.28 9.37 9.79
C GLY A 117 13.78 7.95 9.50
N PRO A 118 15.03 7.65 9.88
CA PRO A 118 15.66 6.37 9.56
C PRO A 118 14.88 5.18 10.14
N PHE A 119 14.76 4.09 9.39
CA PHE A 119 14.12 2.88 9.88
C PHE A 119 14.86 1.61 9.46
N GLU A 120 14.92 0.66 10.38
CA GLU A 120 15.19 -0.75 10.06
C GLU A 120 13.87 -1.52 10.13
N CYS A 121 13.08 -1.25 11.17
CA CYS A 121 11.72 -1.72 11.35
C CYS A 121 10.90 -0.60 11.99
N GLU A 122 9.87 -0.13 11.29
CA GLU A 122 8.87 0.78 11.84
C GLU A 122 7.58 0.00 12.09
N SER A 123 7.06 0.05 13.31
CA SER A 123 5.78 -0.55 13.70
C SER A 123 4.70 0.51 13.93
N ASP A 124 3.47 0.05 14.21
CA ASP A 124 2.34 0.90 14.57
C ASP A 124 2.00 1.98 13.53
N ILE A 125 2.29 1.69 12.25
CA ILE A 125 1.90 2.55 11.15
C ILE A 125 0.37 2.55 11.07
N ASP A 126 -0.21 3.73 11.31
CA ASP A 126 -1.64 3.99 11.13
C ASP A 126 -1.82 5.04 10.03
N ALA A 127 -2.12 4.56 8.83
CA ALA A 127 -2.41 5.36 7.65
C ALA A 127 -3.87 5.17 7.24
N THR A 128 -4.77 5.61 8.12
CA THR A 128 -6.23 5.54 7.92
C THR A 128 -6.85 6.87 7.52
N LEU A 129 -8.00 6.78 6.85
CA LEU A 129 -8.93 7.88 6.65
C LEU A 129 -9.91 7.95 7.81
N GLY A 130 -10.09 9.16 8.35
CA GLY A 130 -11.14 9.46 9.31
C GLY A 130 -12.46 9.86 8.64
N THR A 131 -13.20 10.72 9.32
CA THR A 131 -14.39 11.35 8.76
C THR A 131 -14.04 12.31 7.60
N GLN A 132 -14.99 12.52 6.71
CA GLN A 132 -14.86 13.48 5.61
C GLN A 132 -15.93 14.57 5.73
N SER A 133 -15.53 15.82 5.56
CA SER A 133 -16.45 16.96 5.51
C SER A 133 -16.21 17.78 4.24
N PRO A 134 -16.68 17.31 3.07
CA PRO A 134 -16.49 18.02 1.82
C PRO A 134 -17.18 19.39 1.85
N PRO A 135 -16.63 20.41 1.17
CA PRO A 135 -17.23 21.73 1.14
C PRO A 135 -18.59 21.70 0.41
N TRP A 136 -19.60 22.31 1.01
CA TRP A 136 -20.93 22.47 0.42
C TRP A 136 -21.23 23.96 0.26
N GLN A 137 -21.31 24.43 -0.99
CA GLN A 137 -21.38 25.86 -1.31
C GLN A 137 -22.67 26.22 -2.05
N CYS A 138 -22.99 27.51 -2.08
CA CYS A 138 -24.01 28.08 -2.94
C CYS A 138 -23.54 28.10 -4.40
N GLY A 139 -24.48 27.88 -5.31
CA GLY A 139 -24.31 28.01 -6.74
C GLY A 139 -24.41 29.47 -7.22
N PRO A 140 -24.02 29.73 -8.48
CA PRO A 140 -24.04 31.07 -9.07
C PRO A 140 -25.45 31.64 -9.28
N ASP A 141 -26.48 30.80 -9.21
CA ASP A 141 -27.89 31.15 -9.33
C ASP A 141 -28.53 31.54 -7.98
N GLY A 142 -27.74 31.55 -6.90
CA GLY A 142 -28.23 31.82 -5.55
C GLY A 142 -28.95 30.63 -4.91
N ASN A 143 -28.87 29.43 -5.50
CA ASN A 143 -29.38 28.20 -4.90
C ASN A 143 -28.24 27.32 -4.37
N PRO A 144 -28.46 26.50 -3.33
CA PRO A 144 -27.46 25.52 -2.91
C PRO A 144 -27.12 24.53 -4.03
N PHE A 145 -25.84 24.18 -4.19
CA PHE A 145 -25.50 23.00 -4.99
C PHE A 145 -26.11 21.73 -4.36
N PRO A 146 -26.28 20.63 -5.12
CA PRO A 146 -26.61 19.33 -4.53
C PRO A 146 -25.65 18.97 -3.40
N GLN A 147 -26.15 18.26 -2.38
CA GLN A 147 -25.31 17.80 -1.27
C GLN A 147 -24.11 17.01 -1.82
N PRO A 148 -22.86 17.41 -1.51
CA PRO A 148 -21.69 16.73 -2.03
C PRO A 148 -21.59 15.33 -1.43
N GLY A 149 -21.30 14.33 -2.26
CA GLY A 149 -21.03 12.97 -1.80
C GLY A 149 -19.66 12.86 -1.11
N PRO A 150 -19.42 11.75 -0.38
CA PRO A 150 -18.10 11.43 0.16
C PRO A 150 -17.12 11.11 -0.98
N VAL A 151 -15.83 11.40 -0.76
CA VAL A 151 -14.79 11.05 -1.73
C VAL A 151 -14.37 9.61 -1.52
N VAL A 152 -14.81 8.75 -2.44
CA VAL A 152 -14.45 7.33 -2.47
C VAL A 152 -13.10 7.15 -3.18
N ARG A 153 -12.25 6.26 -2.64
CA ARG A 153 -10.87 6.08 -3.08
C ARG A 153 -10.54 4.60 -3.21
N GLY A 154 -9.64 4.27 -4.14
CA GLY A 154 -9.06 2.93 -4.23
C GLY A 154 -10.01 1.82 -4.69
N ILE A 155 -11.19 2.12 -5.26
CA ILE A 155 -12.04 1.11 -5.90
C ILE A 155 -11.53 0.83 -7.30
N ASN A 156 -11.17 -0.42 -7.58
CA ASN A 156 -10.61 -0.87 -8.86
C ASN A 156 -9.43 0.01 -9.34
N THR A 157 -8.73 0.60 -8.38
CA THR A 157 -7.61 1.51 -8.60
C THR A 157 -6.74 1.57 -7.36
N PHE A 158 -5.52 2.06 -7.52
CA PHE A 158 -4.55 2.18 -6.46
C PHE A 158 -4.48 3.61 -5.90
N VAL A 159 -4.26 3.73 -4.59
CA VAL A 159 -3.98 4.99 -3.91
C VAL A 159 -2.70 4.89 -3.09
N SER A 160 -1.84 5.91 -3.19
CA SER A 160 -0.61 5.98 -2.39
C SER A 160 -0.92 6.36 -0.96
N VAL A 161 -0.33 5.62 -0.01
CA VAL A 161 -0.64 5.73 1.42
C VAL A 161 0.58 6.13 2.25
N LEU A 162 1.77 5.65 1.90
CA LEU A 162 3.03 5.94 2.60
C LEU A 162 4.14 6.21 1.57
N GLU A 163 5.01 7.16 1.86
CA GLU A 163 6.25 7.41 1.12
C GLU A 163 7.47 7.16 2.03
N PHE A 164 8.48 6.48 1.49
CA PHE A 164 9.78 6.28 2.11
C PHE A 164 10.89 6.38 1.06
N THR A 165 12.12 6.46 1.52
CA THR A 165 13.33 6.47 0.69
C THR A 165 14.17 5.25 0.99
N ILE A 166 14.74 4.66 -0.05
CA ILE A 166 15.83 3.69 0.06
C ILE A 166 17.11 4.37 -0.45
N ASP A 167 18.21 4.25 0.27
CA ASP A 167 19.53 4.75 -0.13
C ASP A 167 20.59 3.64 0.08
N PRO A 168 20.76 2.73 -0.90
CA PRO A 168 21.66 1.59 -0.76
C PRO A 168 23.12 2.05 -0.68
N ALA A 169 23.86 1.56 0.32
CA ALA A 169 25.27 1.88 0.47
C ALA A 169 26.12 1.30 -0.67
N ALA A 170 27.30 1.88 -0.89
CA ALA A 170 28.24 1.32 -1.87
C ALA A 170 28.65 -0.11 -1.47
N GLY A 171 28.33 -1.08 -2.34
CA GLY A 171 28.59 -2.50 -2.07
C GLY A 171 27.51 -3.20 -1.24
N SER A 172 26.33 -2.59 -1.13
CA SER A 172 25.12 -3.23 -0.65
C SER A 172 24.85 -4.56 -1.36
N ILE A 173 24.27 -5.49 -0.60
CA ILE A 173 23.74 -6.75 -1.11
C ILE A 173 22.23 -6.62 -1.29
N PRO A 174 21.60 -7.44 -2.15
CA PRO A 174 20.14 -7.43 -2.31
C PRO A 174 19.41 -7.67 -0.99
N TYR A 175 18.29 -7.01 -0.81
CA TYR A 175 17.46 -7.07 0.39
C TYR A 175 15.98 -6.85 0.06
N GLU A 176 15.11 -7.06 1.05
CA GLU A 176 13.67 -6.88 0.92
C GLU A 176 13.17 -5.77 1.86
N VAL A 177 12.17 -5.02 1.42
CA VAL A 177 11.35 -4.16 2.28
C VAL A 177 9.96 -4.75 2.35
N VAL A 178 9.54 -5.15 3.55
CA VAL A 178 8.29 -5.87 3.80
C VAL A 178 7.30 -4.94 4.51
N ALA A 179 6.13 -4.75 3.90
CA ALA A 179 5.00 -4.05 4.50
C ALA A 179 3.95 -5.07 4.97
N THR A 180 3.55 -4.97 6.25
CA THR A 180 2.52 -5.85 6.85
C THR A 180 1.51 -5.04 7.67
N GLY A 181 0.45 -5.69 8.14
CA GLY A 181 -0.56 -5.11 9.02
C GLY A 181 -1.96 -5.51 8.58
N ASN A 182 -2.95 -4.64 8.80
CA ASN A 182 -4.31 -4.85 8.28
C ASN A 182 -4.76 -3.75 7.33
N LEU A 183 -5.42 -4.16 6.25
CA LEU A 183 -6.11 -3.29 5.32
C LEU A 183 -7.59 -3.21 5.67
N ILE A 184 -8.15 -2.01 5.51
CA ILE A 184 -9.53 -1.69 5.84
C ILE A 184 -10.19 -1.06 4.62
N ALA A 185 -11.37 -1.57 4.26
CA ALA A 185 -12.27 -0.95 3.29
C ALA A 185 -13.53 -0.42 3.98
N ALA A 186 -14.30 0.39 3.27
CA ALA A 186 -15.64 0.79 3.68
C ALA A 186 -16.67 0.09 2.80
N SER A 187 -17.66 -0.55 3.42
CA SER A 187 -18.87 -1.02 2.72
C SER A 187 -19.60 0.15 2.05
N GLN A 188 -19.72 1.26 2.78
CA GLN A 188 -20.32 2.52 2.34
C GLN A 188 -19.86 3.67 3.25
N TRP A 189 -20.18 4.90 2.85
CA TRP A 189 -20.03 6.09 3.67
C TRP A 189 -21.40 6.57 4.10
N ILE A 190 -21.58 6.85 5.40
CA ILE A 190 -22.86 7.28 5.97
C ILE A 190 -22.75 8.72 6.47
N VAL A 191 -23.84 9.47 6.35
CA VAL A 191 -23.93 10.82 6.95
C VAL A 191 -23.98 10.67 8.47
N VAL A 192 -23.12 11.43 9.16
CA VAL A 192 -23.09 11.51 10.61
C VAL A 192 -23.76 12.79 11.05
N GLY A 193 -24.75 12.67 11.94
CA GLY A 193 -25.57 13.79 12.37
C GLY A 193 -26.51 14.28 11.27
N ASN A 194 -26.84 15.57 11.29
CA ASN A 194 -27.70 16.18 10.30
C ASN A 194 -26.88 17.05 9.35
N ALA A 195 -27.07 16.84 8.04
CA ALA A 195 -26.50 17.72 7.04
C ALA A 195 -27.23 19.08 7.09
N THR A 196 -26.47 20.18 7.09
CA THR A 196 -26.99 21.54 7.05
C THR A 196 -26.77 22.11 5.66
N PRO A 197 -27.82 22.38 4.87
CA PRO A 197 -27.67 23.02 3.57
C PRO A 197 -27.04 24.41 3.68
N PRO A 198 -26.34 24.88 2.64
CA PRO A 198 -25.90 26.27 2.53
C PRO A 198 -27.07 27.25 2.63
N ASP A 199 -26.85 28.38 3.29
CA ASP A 199 -27.76 29.53 3.23
C ASP A 199 -27.28 30.48 2.14
N CYS A 200 -28.07 30.56 1.07
CA CYS A 200 -27.78 31.35 -0.12
C CYS A 200 -28.63 32.62 -0.21
N SER A 201 -29.33 32.99 0.87
CA SER A 201 -30.23 34.16 0.89
C SER A 201 -29.51 35.51 0.74
N ASP A 202 -28.24 35.61 1.18
CA ASP A 202 -27.36 36.75 0.93
C ASP A 202 -26.25 36.38 -0.06
N PRO A 203 -26.38 36.77 -1.35
CA PRO A 203 -25.34 36.50 -2.35
C PRO A 203 -24.00 37.18 -2.07
N ALA A 204 -23.97 38.24 -1.26
CA ALA A 204 -22.72 38.90 -0.88
C ALA A 204 -22.00 38.15 0.25
N ASN A 205 -22.74 37.40 1.08
CA ASN A 205 -22.21 36.65 2.22
C ASN A 205 -22.88 35.28 2.35
N PRO A 206 -22.73 34.37 1.38
CA PRO A 206 -23.34 33.05 1.46
C PRO A 206 -22.73 32.26 2.63
N ILE A 207 -23.58 31.57 3.40
CA ILE A 207 -23.14 30.71 4.49
C ILE A 207 -22.97 29.29 3.94
N PRO A 208 -21.75 28.71 3.95
CA PRO A 208 -21.55 27.34 3.48
C PRO A 208 -22.34 26.32 4.31
N GLY A 209 -22.80 25.28 3.64
CA GLY A 209 -23.41 24.13 4.29
C GLY A 209 -22.36 23.25 4.95
N SER A 210 -22.84 22.29 5.75
CA SER A 210 -22.00 21.28 6.39
C SER A 210 -22.60 19.90 6.23
N VAL A 211 -21.76 18.93 5.91
CA VAL A 211 -22.07 17.51 5.91
C VAL A 211 -20.83 16.76 6.35
N THR A 212 -21.01 15.74 7.17
CA THR A 212 -19.92 14.88 7.63
C THR A 212 -20.24 13.43 7.32
N TYR A 213 -19.28 12.73 6.73
CA TYR A 213 -19.38 11.32 6.41
C TYR A 213 -18.42 10.51 7.28
N ALA A 214 -18.88 9.34 7.74
CA ALA A 214 -18.03 8.31 8.36
C ALA A 214 -18.07 7.01 7.53
N PRO A 215 -16.95 6.27 7.47
CA PRO A 215 -16.93 4.98 6.79
C PRO A 215 -17.61 3.92 7.63
N LEU A 216 -18.50 3.13 7.01
CA LEU A 216 -18.95 1.86 7.59
C LEU A 216 -17.95 0.77 7.21
N ILE A 217 -16.94 0.59 8.07
CA ILE A 217 -15.77 -0.25 7.80
C ILE A 217 -16.11 -1.74 7.64
N THR A 218 -15.39 -2.43 6.77
CA THR A 218 -15.38 -3.89 6.69
C THR A 218 -14.53 -4.49 7.80
N VAL A 219 -14.58 -5.83 7.95
CA VAL A 219 -13.61 -6.55 8.80
C VAL A 219 -12.20 -6.29 8.25
N PRO A 220 -11.22 -5.88 9.09
CA PRO A 220 -9.84 -5.72 8.67
C PRO A 220 -9.27 -7.03 8.11
N GLN A 221 -8.48 -6.95 7.04
CA GLN A 221 -7.82 -8.11 6.45
C GLN A 221 -6.31 -7.97 6.57
N ALA A 222 -5.67 -8.99 7.13
CA ALA A 222 -4.21 -9.03 7.19
C ALA A 222 -3.62 -9.05 5.78
N PHE A 223 -2.49 -8.36 5.59
CA PHE A 223 -1.77 -8.38 4.32
C PHE A 223 -0.26 -8.44 4.56
N GLU A 224 0.44 -8.82 3.51
CA GLU A 224 1.89 -8.79 3.39
C GLU A 224 2.24 -8.37 1.95
N CYS A 225 3.23 -7.50 1.81
CA CYS A 225 3.63 -6.95 0.52
C CYS A 225 5.12 -6.65 0.55
N GLU A 226 5.87 -7.32 -0.33
CA GLU A 226 7.33 -7.27 -0.37
C GLU A 226 7.81 -6.45 -1.57
N LEU A 227 8.84 -5.63 -1.35
CA LEU A 227 9.64 -4.97 -2.36
C LEU A 227 11.04 -5.60 -2.36
N PHE A 228 11.44 -6.20 -3.48
CA PHE A 228 12.79 -6.69 -3.68
C PHE A 228 13.69 -5.59 -4.22
N VAL A 229 14.76 -5.28 -3.48
CA VAL A 229 15.76 -4.27 -3.85
C VAL A 229 17.03 -4.98 -4.31
N ASN A 230 17.28 -4.97 -5.62
CA ASN A 230 18.47 -5.59 -6.18
C ASN A 230 19.65 -4.61 -6.19
N CYS A 231 20.66 -4.94 -5.40
CA CYS A 231 21.94 -4.25 -5.34
C CYS A 231 23.01 -5.13 -6.00
N PRO A 232 23.48 -4.85 -7.23
CA PRO A 232 24.50 -5.68 -7.84
C PRO A 232 25.81 -5.57 -7.07
N ALA A 233 26.38 -6.73 -6.72
CA ALA A 233 27.64 -6.80 -6.01
C ALA A 233 28.77 -6.08 -6.78
N PRO A 234 29.68 -5.36 -6.10
CA PRO A 234 30.81 -4.64 -6.72
C PRO A 234 31.77 -5.47 -7.58
N GLY A 235 31.61 -6.80 -7.64
CA GLY A 235 32.51 -7.71 -8.34
C GLY A 235 32.02 -8.28 -9.66
N ALA A 236 30.74 -8.15 -10.03
CA ALA A 236 30.20 -8.82 -11.22
C ALA A 236 30.88 -8.33 -12.52
N ALA A 237 31.13 -7.02 -12.61
CA ALA A 237 31.86 -6.41 -13.73
C ALA A 237 33.35 -6.81 -13.76
N VAL A 238 33.98 -6.93 -12.59
CA VAL A 238 35.41 -7.30 -12.47
C VAL A 238 35.63 -8.76 -12.87
N MET A 239 34.73 -9.66 -12.51
CA MET A 239 34.82 -11.08 -12.89
C MET A 239 34.63 -11.30 -14.39
N LEU A 240 33.77 -10.51 -15.06
CA LEU A 240 33.64 -10.53 -16.52
C LEU A 240 34.91 -9.98 -17.21
N ALA A 241 35.50 -8.92 -16.68
CA ALA A 241 36.77 -8.38 -17.21
C ALA A 241 37.93 -9.38 -17.05
N LEU A 242 38.04 -10.05 -15.91
CA LEU A 242 39.05 -11.10 -15.68
C LEU A 242 38.80 -12.35 -16.53
N GLY A 243 37.53 -12.75 -16.70
CA GLY A 243 37.13 -13.83 -17.62
C GLY A 243 37.48 -13.51 -19.08
N GLY A 244 37.23 -12.28 -19.54
CA GLY A 244 37.62 -11.82 -20.87
C GLY A 244 39.14 -11.86 -21.08
N MET A 245 39.93 -11.43 -20.10
CA MET A 245 41.39 -11.46 -20.19
C MET A 245 41.96 -12.88 -20.24
N THR A 246 41.35 -13.85 -19.54
CA THR A 246 41.78 -15.26 -19.63
C THR A 246 41.45 -15.89 -20.98
N VAL A 247 40.31 -15.55 -21.60
CA VAL A 247 39.95 -16.01 -22.95
C VAL A 247 40.84 -15.39 -24.02
N VAL A 248 41.14 -14.08 -23.93
CA VAL A 248 42.05 -13.40 -24.88
C VAL A 248 43.48 -13.95 -24.80
N ARG A 249 43.96 -14.29 -23.60
CA ARG A 249 45.29 -14.89 -23.42
C ARG A 249 45.38 -16.31 -23.99
N ARG A 250 44.27 -17.05 -24.03
CA ARG A 250 44.21 -18.41 -24.60
C ARG A 250 44.15 -18.44 -26.14
N ARG A 251 43.72 -17.34 -26.78
CA ARG A 251 43.74 -17.17 -28.25
C ARG A 251 45.09 -16.72 -28.83
N ARG A 252 46.06 -16.36 -27.98
CA ARG A 252 47.40 -15.88 -28.40
C ARG A 252 48.53 -16.91 -28.19
N ARG A 253 48.19 -18.16 -27.86
CA ARG A 253 49.10 -19.31 -27.91
C ARG A 253 48.59 -20.25 -28.99
#